data_AF-A0A820GBM5-F1
#
_entry.id   AF-A0A820GBM5-F1
#
_cell.length_a   1.000
_cell.length_b   1.000
_cell.length_c   1.000
_cell.angle_alpha   90.00
_cell.angle_beta   90.00
_cell.angle_gamma   90.00
#
_symmetry.space_group_name_H-M   'P 1'
#
loop_
_entity.id
_entity.type
_entity.pdbx_description
1 polymer ?
#
loop_
_entity_poly.entity_id
_entity_poly.type
_entity_poly.pdbx_seq_one_letter_code
_entity_poly.pdbx_strand_id
1 'polypeptide(L)'
;IEQVPVLVYEQLCKTNKIAAYSNIRSALKIFFDKFELSLQRLSLKLDQAICILQVFENFMFIYSINLSENNLTDGIFDQLGKLCLDQLKSLNLSRNKFTSNGIRKLFEQKMMNNLLVLDLTGNTDIDYVTLTFIRTRHPNLIVYH
;
A
#
# COMPACT_ATOMS: atom_id res chain seq x y z
N ILE A 1 -9.63 -16.72 19.58
CA ILE A 1 -9.99 -15.28 19.56
C ILE A 1 -9.91 -14.69 18.13
N GLU A 2 -9.43 -15.44 17.13
CA GLU A 2 -9.12 -14.93 15.77
C GLU A 2 -10.29 -14.86 14.77
N GLN A 3 -11.47 -15.43 15.04
CA GLN A 3 -12.55 -15.51 14.03
C GLN A 3 -13.43 -14.27 13.94
N VAL A 4 -13.47 -13.43 14.99
CA VAL A 4 -14.41 -12.30 15.08
C VAL A 4 -14.10 -11.17 14.10
N PRO A 5 -12.83 -10.75 13.88
CA PRO A 5 -12.54 -9.71 12.91
C PRO A 5 -12.87 -10.18 11.48
N VAL A 6 -12.45 -11.39 11.11
CA VAL A 6 -12.64 -11.95 9.75
C VAL A 6 -14.12 -11.99 9.37
N LEU A 7 -15.01 -12.41 10.26
CA LEU A 7 -16.45 -12.46 10.00
C LEU A 7 -17.08 -11.06 9.83
N VAL A 8 -16.67 -10.09 10.64
CA VAL A 8 -17.13 -8.70 10.50
C VAL A 8 -16.69 -8.10 9.16
N TYR A 9 -15.47 -8.40 8.71
CA TYR A 9 -14.95 -7.93 7.42
C TYR A 9 -15.57 -8.67 6.23
N GLU A 10 -15.81 -9.97 6.34
CA GLU A 10 -16.53 -10.73 5.32
C GLU A 10 -17.94 -10.16 5.10
N GLN A 11 -18.60 -9.70 6.17
CA GLN A 11 -19.89 -9.02 6.10
C GLN A 11 -19.73 -7.67 5.36
N LEU A 12 -18.77 -6.83 5.76
CA LEU A 12 -18.54 -5.50 5.20
C LEU A 12 -18.23 -5.54 3.69
N CYS A 13 -17.44 -6.52 3.25
CA CYS A 13 -17.12 -6.70 1.83
C CYS A 13 -18.30 -7.21 1.01
N LYS A 14 -19.17 -8.06 1.58
CA LYS A 14 -20.43 -8.48 0.96
C LYS A 14 -21.40 -7.31 0.81
N THR A 15 -21.53 -6.47 1.84
CA THR A 15 -22.43 -5.30 1.82
C THR A 15 -22.00 -4.26 0.78
N ASN A 16 -20.70 -4.04 0.62
CA ASN A 16 -20.15 -3.09 -0.37
C ASN A 16 -20.00 -3.65 -1.79
N LYS A 17 -20.49 -4.88 -2.08
CA LYS A 17 -20.40 -5.54 -3.40
C LYS A 17 -19.00 -5.49 -4.01
N ILE A 18 -17.96 -5.61 -3.19
CA ILE A 18 -16.58 -5.50 -3.67
C ILE A 18 -16.24 -6.76 -4.46
N ALA A 19 -16.12 -6.64 -5.79
CA ALA A 19 -15.80 -7.75 -6.70
C ALA A 19 -14.45 -8.45 -6.37
N ALA A 20 -13.61 -7.82 -5.54
CA ALA A 20 -12.33 -8.33 -5.06
C ALA A 20 -12.42 -9.18 -3.78
N TYR A 21 -13.60 -9.69 -3.40
CA TYR A 21 -13.81 -10.44 -2.15
C TYR A 21 -12.83 -11.61 -1.94
N SER A 22 -12.52 -12.39 -2.98
CA SER A 22 -11.54 -13.50 -2.90
C SER A 22 -10.12 -13.01 -2.59
N ASN A 23 -9.76 -11.84 -3.13
CA ASN A 23 -8.46 -11.22 -2.92
C ASN A 23 -8.33 -10.65 -1.49
N ILE A 24 -9.42 -10.06 -0.97
CA ILE A 24 -9.48 -9.54 0.40
C ILE A 24 -9.33 -10.66 1.42
N ARG A 25 -10.02 -11.79 1.22
CA ARG A 25 -9.91 -12.93 2.14
C ARG A 25 -8.49 -13.48 2.21
N SER A 26 -7.80 -13.55 1.08
CA SER A 26 -6.41 -13.99 1.00
C SER A 26 -5.47 -12.98 1.67
N ALA A 27 -5.67 -11.69 1.44
CA ALA A 27 -4.91 -10.61 2.07
C ALA A 27 -5.10 -10.57 3.59
N LEU A 28 -6.33 -10.74 4.08
CA LEU A 28 -6.63 -10.82 5.51
C LEU A 28 -5.93 -12.02 6.17
N LYS A 29 -5.93 -13.19 5.50
CA LYS A 29 -5.24 -14.38 6.01
C LYS A 29 -3.73 -14.12 6.18
N ILE A 30 -3.07 -13.59 5.15
CA ILE A 30 -1.64 -13.25 5.21
C ILE A 30 -1.38 -12.17 6.27
N PHE A 31 -2.25 -11.18 6.36
CA PHE A 31 -2.12 -10.09 7.33
C PHE A 31 -2.17 -10.60 8.78
N PHE A 32 -3.11 -11.48 9.14
CA PHE A 32 -3.16 -12.02 10.50
C PHE A 32 -2.00 -12.98 10.81
N ASP A 33 -1.46 -13.68 9.81
CA ASP A 33 -0.35 -14.60 10.01
C ASP A 33 1.02 -13.89 10.08
N LYS A 34 1.20 -12.78 9.34
CA LYS A 34 2.52 -12.15 9.10
C LYS A 34 2.58 -10.64 9.32
N PHE A 35 1.45 -10.00 9.62
CA PHE A 35 1.32 -8.53 9.64
C PHE A 35 1.76 -7.86 8.33
N GLU A 36 1.58 -8.58 7.22
CA GLU A 36 1.92 -8.17 5.86
C GLU A 36 0.65 -8.02 5.03
N LEU A 37 0.49 -6.88 4.37
CA LEU A 37 -0.58 -6.66 3.39
C LEU A 37 -0.03 -6.83 1.98
N SER A 38 -0.26 -8.00 1.40
CA SER A 38 0.16 -8.32 0.02
C SER A 38 -1.03 -8.34 -0.94
N LEU A 39 -0.99 -7.47 -1.95
CA LEU A 39 -1.98 -7.30 -3.01
C LEU A 39 -1.35 -7.38 -4.41
N GLN A 40 -0.21 -8.05 -4.52
CA GLN A 40 0.57 -8.18 -5.75
C GLN A 40 -0.16 -8.99 -6.83
N ARG A 41 -0.03 -8.59 -8.10
CA ARG A 41 -0.51 -9.35 -9.28
C ARG A 41 -2.02 -9.65 -9.27
N LEU A 42 -2.79 -8.82 -8.60
CA LEU A 42 -4.24 -9.00 -8.49
C LEU A 42 -5.00 -8.31 -9.63
N SER A 43 -4.29 -7.65 -10.55
CA SER A 43 -4.88 -6.84 -11.63
C SER A 43 -5.85 -5.78 -11.10
N LEU A 44 -5.55 -5.22 -9.92
CA LEU A 44 -6.44 -4.29 -9.24
C LEU A 44 -6.59 -3.00 -10.04
N LYS A 45 -7.84 -2.57 -10.19
CA LYS A 45 -8.19 -1.19 -10.55
C LYS A 45 -8.11 -0.28 -9.32
N LEU A 46 -8.02 1.02 -9.58
CA LEU A 46 -7.85 2.04 -8.53
C LEU A 46 -8.97 1.98 -7.46
N ASP A 47 -10.22 1.93 -7.89
CA ASP A 47 -11.40 1.82 -7.03
C ASP A 47 -11.35 0.58 -6.12
N GLN A 48 -10.95 -0.56 -6.69
CA GLN A 48 -10.80 -1.80 -5.94
C GLN A 48 -9.71 -1.70 -4.88
N ALA A 49 -8.53 -1.16 -5.24
CA ALA A 49 -7.44 -0.96 -4.29
C ALA A 49 -7.84 -0.01 -3.15
N ILE A 50 -8.52 1.09 -3.45
CA ILE A 50 -9.03 2.02 -2.44
C ILE A 50 -9.98 1.30 -1.46
N CYS A 51 -10.96 0.56 -1.97
CA CYS A 51 -11.90 -0.18 -1.13
C CYS A 51 -11.20 -1.19 -0.21
N ILE A 52 -10.16 -1.87 -0.69
CA ILE A 52 -9.38 -2.81 0.12
C ILE A 52 -8.63 -2.05 1.21
N LEU A 53 -7.91 -0.99 0.87
CA LEU A 53 -7.12 -0.22 1.84
C LEU A 53 -7.99 0.43 2.92
N GLN A 54 -9.23 0.82 2.62
CA GLN A 54 -10.19 1.31 3.61
C GLN A 54 -10.44 0.31 4.75
N VAL A 55 -10.43 -0.99 4.46
CA VAL A 55 -10.57 -2.03 5.49
C VAL A 55 -9.43 -1.97 6.50
N PHE A 56 -8.24 -1.53 6.07
CA PHE A 56 -7.03 -1.53 6.87
C PHE A 56 -6.72 -0.19 7.57
N GLU A 57 -7.57 0.84 7.40
CA GLU A 57 -7.33 2.19 7.99
C GLU A 57 -7.07 2.16 9.49
N ASN A 58 -7.75 1.28 10.24
CA ASN A 58 -7.65 1.19 11.69
C ASN A 58 -6.61 0.16 12.20
N PHE A 59 -5.87 -0.49 11.30
CA PHE A 59 -4.88 -1.49 11.70
C PHE A 59 -3.54 -0.81 11.98
N MET A 60 -3.10 -0.85 13.24
CA MET A 60 -1.92 -0.11 13.71
C MET A 60 -0.58 -0.86 13.53
N PHE A 61 -0.58 -2.05 12.93
CA PHE A 61 0.58 -2.95 12.93
C PHE A 61 0.96 -3.46 11.53
N ILE A 62 0.86 -2.63 10.48
CA ILE A 62 1.31 -3.02 9.14
C ILE A 62 2.82 -2.81 9.03
N TYR A 63 3.59 -3.89 8.89
CA TYR A 63 5.05 -3.81 8.72
C TYR A 63 5.50 -3.82 7.27
N SER A 64 4.69 -4.39 6.37
CA SER A 64 4.99 -4.47 4.95
C SER A 64 3.73 -4.32 4.10
N ILE A 65 3.82 -3.52 3.05
CA ILE A 65 2.79 -3.36 2.03
C ILE A 65 3.39 -3.70 0.67
N ASN A 66 2.75 -4.62 -0.06
CA ASN A 66 3.13 -4.98 -1.42
C ASN A 66 1.96 -4.73 -2.38
N LEU A 67 2.08 -3.70 -3.21
CA LEU A 67 1.13 -3.30 -4.26
C LEU A 67 1.67 -3.54 -5.67
N SER A 68 2.79 -4.26 -5.80
CA SER A 68 3.50 -4.40 -7.07
C SER A 68 2.70 -5.11 -8.16
N GLU A 69 3.06 -4.86 -9.41
CA GLU A 69 2.50 -5.52 -10.59
C GLU A 69 0.96 -5.39 -10.67
N ASN A 70 0.49 -4.16 -10.56
CA ASN A 70 -0.92 -3.79 -10.75
C ASN A 70 -1.03 -2.65 -11.78
N ASN A 71 -2.24 -2.14 -11.99
CA ASN A 71 -2.50 -0.99 -12.87
C ASN A 71 -2.82 0.27 -12.07
N LEU A 72 -2.18 0.45 -10.91
CA LEU A 72 -2.47 1.55 -9.99
C LEU A 72 -1.86 2.87 -10.48
N THR A 73 -2.53 3.97 -10.13
CA THR A 73 -2.10 5.35 -10.38
C THR A 73 -2.08 6.14 -9.07
N ASP A 74 -1.61 7.38 -9.12
CA ASP A 74 -1.41 8.25 -7.95
C ASP A 74 -2.64 8.46 -7.06
N GLY A 75 -3.86 8.19 -7.58
CA GLY A 75 -5.09 8.29 -6.80
C GLY A 75 -5.14 7.39 -5.56
N ILE A 76 -4.27 6.37 -5.47
CA ILE A 76 -4.19 5.49 -4.30
C ILE A 76 -3.51 6.17 -3.10
N PHE A 77 -2.71 7.22 -3.34
CA PHE A 77 -1.88 7.82 -2.28
C PHE A 77 -2.68 8.56 -1.22
N ASP A 78 -3.84 9.14 -1.57
CA ASP A 78 -4.74 9.74 -0.59
C ASP A 78 -5.29 8.69 0.38
N GLN A 79 -5.44 7.45 -0.07
CA GLN A 79 -5.89 6.34 0.75
C GLN A 79 -4.75 5.73 1.58
N LEU A 80 -3.56 5.58 1.00
CA LEU A 80 -2.35 5.17 1.75
C LEU A 80 -2.01 6.16 2.87
N GLY A 81 -2.19 7.46 2.65
CA GLY A 81 -1.95 8.49 3.67
C GLY A 81 -2.83 8.37 4.92
N LYS A 82 -4.02 7.76 4.79
CA LYS A 82 -4.93 7.51 5.91
C LYS A 82 -4.53 6.31 6.76
N LEU A 83 -3.70 5.41 6.25
CA LEU A 83 -3.26 4.24 7.01
C LEU A 83 -2.31 4.65 8.15
N CYS A 84 -2.34 3.86 9.23
CA CYS A 84 -1.33 3.94 10.27
C CYS A 84 -0.05 3.21 9.81
N LEU A 85 0.87 3.95 9.19
CA LEU A 85 2.13 3.43 8.61
C LEU A 85 3.33 3.62 9.53
N ASP A 86 3.11 3.92 10.82
CA ASP A 86 4.18 4.26 11.76
C ASP A 86 5.14 3.09 11.98
N GLN A 87 4.68 1.84 11.77
CA GLN A 87 5.51 0.64 11.88
C GLN A 87 5.99 0.10 10.53
N LEU A 88 5.63 0.74 9.42
CA LEU A 88 5.91 0.25 8.08
C LEU A 88 7.43 0.23 7.84
N LYS A 89 7.96 -0.93 7.46
CA LYS A 89 9.37 -1.16 7.14
C LYS A 89 9.63 -1.35 5.65
N SER A 90 8.64 -1.86 4.91
CA SER A 90 8.76 -2.13 3.48
C SER A 90 7.51 -1.68 2.71
N LEU A 91 7.73 -0.98 1.60
CA LEU A 91 6.69 -0.56 0.67
C LEU A 91 7.10 -0.90 -0.76
N ASN A 92 6.40 -1.83 -1.40
CA ASN A 92 6.64 -2.20 -2.79
C ASN A 92 5.54 -1.64 -3.70
N LEU A 93 5.91 -0.71 -4.56
CA LEU A 93 5.07 -0.03 -5.56
C LEU A 93 5.50 -0.34 -6.99
N SER A 94 6.44 -1.26 -7.19
CA SER A 94 7.02 -1.56 -8.49
C SER A 94 5.98 -1.98 -9.54
N ARG A 95 6.27 -1.71 -10.81
CA ARG A 95 5.48 -2.14 -11.97
C ARG A 95 4.01 -1.69 -11.86
N ASN A 96 3.82 -0.40 -11.63
CA ASN A 96 2.53 0.30 -11.66
C ASN A 96 2.63 1.51 -12.61
N LYS A 97 1.73 2.48 -12.49
CA LYS A 97 1.69 3.72 -13.30
C LYS A 97 1.75 4.96 -12.40
N PHE A 98 2.65 4.94 -11.42
CA PHE A 98 2.86 6.06 -10.51
C PHE A 98 3.76 7.14 -11.13
N THR A 99 3.51 8.39 -10.78
CA THR A 99 4.29 9.54 -11.26
C THR A 99 5.12 10.18 -10.15
N SER A 100 6.09 10.98 -10.56
CA SER A 100 6.88 11.85 -9.68
C SER A 100 6.01 12.68 -8.71
N ASN A 101 4.91 13.24 -9.21
CA ASN A 101 4.02 14.09 -8.41
C ASN A 101 3.29 13.28 -7.33
N GLY A 102 2.78 12.10 -7.68
CA GLY A 102 2.12 11.22 -6.72
C GLY A 102 3.05 10.74 -5.61
N ILE A 103 4.26 10.31 -5.98
CA ILE A 103 5.25 9.85 -5.00
C ILE A 103 5.66 11.00 -4.06
N ARG A 104 5.91 12.19 -4.58
CA ARG A 104 6.19 13.37 -3.74
C ARG A 104 5.05 13.65 -2.77
N LYS A 105 3.81 13.69 -3.28
CA LYS A 105 2.62 13.92 -2.47
C LYS A 105 2.52 12.92 -1.32
N LEU A 106 2.76 11.62 -1.57
CA LEU A 106 2.76 10.59 -0.52
C LEU A 106 3.77 10.91 0.60
N PHE A 107 5.01 11.24 0.23
CA PHE A 107 6.09 11.54 1.19
C PHE A 107 5.96 12.93 1.85
N GLU A 108 5.19 13.85 1.28
CA GLU A 108 4.84 15.13 1.91
C GLU A 108 3.70 14.99 2.93
N GLN A 109 2.71 14.16 2.61
CA GLN A 109 1.54 13.93 3.47
C GLN A 109 1.83 13.04 4.68
N LYS A 110 2.73 12.07 4.52
CA LYS A 110 3.02 11.07 5.56
C LYS A 110 4.52 10.86 5.71
N MET A 111 5.03 11.21 6.89
CA MET A 111 6.40 10.89 7.28
C MET A 111 6.50 9.41 7.65
N MET A 112 7.01 8.59 6.73
CA MET A 112 7.25 7.16 6.96
C MET A 112 8.63 6.93 7.60
N ASN A 113 8.81 7.46 8.82
CA ASN A 113 10.11 7.51 9.50
C ASN A 113 10.76 6.13 9.73
N ASN A 114 9.95 5.08 9.78
CA ASN A 114 10.39 3.72 10.01
C ASN A 114 10.62 2.90 8.73
N LEU A 115 10.31 3.46 7.55
CA LEU A 115 10.46 2.79 6.28
C LEU A 115 11.94 2.57 5.96
N LEU A 116 12.29 1.32 5.65
CA LEU A 116 13.67 0.90 5.36
C LEU A 116 13.85 0.61 3.88
N VAL A 117 12.80 0.15 3.21
CA VAL A 117 12.84 -0.23 1.79
C VAL A 117 11.64 0.34 1.05
N LEU A 118 11.92 1.02 -0.06
CA LEU A 118 10.95 1.46 -1.06
C LEU A 118 11.35 0.90 -2.43
N ASP A 119 10.43 0.22 -3.09
CA ASP A 119 10.63 -0.26 -4.46
C ASP A 119 9.68 0.45 -5.43
N LEU A 120 10.25 1.21 -6.36
CA LEU A 120 9.58 1.97 -7.40
C LEU A 120 9.87 1.41 -8.80
N THR A 121 10.61 0.30 -8.91
CA THR A 121 11.11 -0.22 -10.18
C THR A 121 10.00 -0.41 -11.21
N GLY A 122 10.22 -0.02 -12.45
CA GLY A 122 9.23 -0.17 -13.51
C GLY A 122 8.02 0.78 -13.43
N ASN A 123 8.10 1.87 -12.66
CA ASN A 123 7.26 3.05 -12.84
C ASN A 123 8.04 4.08 -13.67
N THR A 124 7.64 4.33 -14.92
CA THR A 124 8.47 5.08 -15.89
C THR A 124 8.44 6.60 -15.73
N ASP A 125 7.47 7.14 -14.98
CA ASP A 125 7.21 8.58 -14.90
C ASP A 125 7.78 9.21 -13.62
N ILE A 126 8.77 8.53 -13.01
CA ILE A 126 9.47 8.98 -11.80
C ILE A 126 10.83 9.55 -12.19
N ASP A 127 11.06 10.80 -11.84
CA ASP A 127 12.28 11.53 -12.17
C ASP A 127 13.34 11.45 -11.05
N TYR A 128 14.58 11.73 -11.43
CA TYR A 128 15.70 11.73 -10.50
C TYR A 128 15.54 12.78 -9.38
N VAL A 129 14.83 13.89 -9.66
CA VAL A 129 14.59 14.95 -8.67
C VAL A 129 13.73 14.42 -7.53
N THR A 130 12.72 13.60 -7.83
CA THR A 130 11.87 12.94 -6.85
C THR A 130 12.63 11.92 -6.02
N LEU A 131 13.48 11.11 -6.65
CA LEU A 131 14.36 10.18 -5.92
C LEU A 131 15.30 10.92 -4.95
N THR A 132 15.86 12.05 -5.40
CA THR A 132 16.72 12.91 -4.57
C THR A 132 15.95 13.55 -3.42
N PHE A 133 14.72 14.00 -3.67
CA PHE A 133 13.81 14.52 -2.64
C PHE A 133 13.58 13.50 -1.52
N ILE A 134 13.29 12.24 -1.89
CA ILE A 134 13.05 11.15 -0.93
C ILE A 134 14.33 10.87 -0.13
N ARG A 135 15.47 10.68 -0.81
CA ARG A 135 16.76 10.37 -0.16
C ARG A 135 17.22 11.46 0.80
N THR A 136 16.98 12.73 0.47
CA THR A 136 17.33 13.86 1.36
C THR A 136 16.51 13.85 2.64
N ARG A 137 15.23 13.46 2.58
CA ARG A 137 14.34 13.38 3.75
C ARG A 137 14.48 12.07 4.52
N HIS A 138 14.86 10.99 3.85
CA HIS A 138 15.00 9.65 4.40
C HIS A 138 16.37 9.06 4.00
N PRO A 139 17.48 9.54 4.60
CA PRO A 139 18.83 9.17 4.19
C PRO A 139 19.16 7.69 4.36
N ASN A 140 18.45 7.01 5.26
CA ASN A 140 18.63 5.58 5.53
C ASN A 140 17.67 4.69 4.71
N LEU A 141 16.79 5.27 3.90
CA LEU A 141 15.83 4.53 3.08
C LEU A 141 16.52 4.00 1.82
N ILE A 142 16.46 2.69 1.62
CA ILE A 142 16.90 2.05 0.39
C ILE A 142 15.79 2.21 -0.65
N VAL A 143 16.11 2.84 -1.78
CA VAL A 143 15.16 3.09 -2.89
C VAL A 143 15.62 2.35 -4.14
N TYR A 144 14.81 1.39 -4.60
CA TYR A 144 14.94 0.77 -5.91
C TYR A 144 14.08 1.52 -6.93
N HIS A 145 14.60 1.78 -8.13
CA HIS A 145 13.92 2.52 -9.19
C HIS A 145 14.44 2.10 -10.56
#